data_AF-A0A2D9Y2Z1-F1
#
_entry.id   AF-A0A2D9Y2Z1-F1
#
_cell.length_a   1.000
_cell.length_b   1.000
_cell.length_c   1.000
_cell.angle_alpha   90.00
_cell.angle_beta   90.00
_cell.angle_gamma   90.00
#
_symmetry.space_group_name_H-M   'P 1'
#
loop_
_entity.id
_entity.type
_entity.pdbx_description
1 polymer ?
#
loop_
_entity_poly.entity_id
_entity_poly.type
_entity_poly.pdbx_seq_one_letter_code
_entity_poly.pdbx_strand_id
1 'polypeptide(L)'
;MIPYVTQNKGARYDVLIASQGSSFKDSLVSHVLKDYQDQSIRFKVIDAYTLFTVDIEKWDAIIIINSWEYVDPPKNIREFIRSNKKNADKLIILSTVGSHNMVFDDIDTISGESVIEKIPDYTKMLSGRLDKILNKT
;
A
#
# COMPACT_ATOMS: atom_id res chain seq x y z
N MET A 1 0.75 -11.52 -9.29
CA MET A 1 1.49 -10.38 -9.90
C MET A 1 2.97 -10.73 -9.93
N ILE A 2 3.72 -10.30 -10.95
CA ILE A 2 5.19 -10.47 -10.98
C ILE A 2 5.82 -9.27 -10.25
N PRO A 3 6.71 -9.47 -9.27
CA PRO A 3 7.39 -8.37 -8.60
C PRO A 3 8.24 -7.53 -9.55
N TYR A 4 8.25 -6.21 -9.38
CA TYR A 4 9.10 -5.31 -10.16
C TYR A 4 9.50 -4.06 -9.38
N VAL A 5 10.49 -3.33 -9.90
CA VAL A 5 10.99 -2.09 -9.32
C VAL A 5 11.01 -1.01 -10.41
N THR A 6 10.51 0.18 -10.10
CA THR A 6 10.64 1.34 -11.01
C THR A 6 12.09 1.84 -11.00
N GLN A 7 12.65 2.11 -12.18
CA GLN A 7 14.02 2.62 -12.26
C GLN A 7 14.03 4.13 -12.05
N ASN A 8 14.63 4.60 -10.96
CA ASN A 8 14.87 6.02 -10.72
C ASN A 8 16.25 6.23 -10.07
N LYS A 9 17.26 6.50 -10.90
CA LYS A 9 18.64 6.77 -10.44
C LYS A 9 18.67 8.19 -9.87
N GLY A 10 18.60 8.31 -8.54
CA GLY A 10 18.44 9.60 -7.84
C GLY A 10 17.17 9.69 -7.00
N ALA A 11 16.47 8.57 -6.77
CA ALA A 11 15.35 8.52 -5.86
C ALA A 11 15.73 9.04 -4.46
N ARG A 12 14.91 9.94 -3.95
CA ARG A 12 14.96 10.49 -2.59
C ARG A 12 14.23 9.58 -1.59
N TYR A 13 13.18 8.89 -2.05
CA TYR A 13 12.35 8.04 -1.22
C TYR A 13 12.19 6.64 -1.82
N ASP A 14 12.08 5.65 -0.93
CA ASP A 14 11.83 4.25 -1.22
C ASP A 14 10.46 3.81 -0.71
N VAL A 15 9.59 3.43 -1.64
CA VAL A 15 8.22 3.00 -1.33
C VAL A 15 7.98 1.57 -1.79
N LEU A 16 7.44 0.75 -0.90
CA LEU A 16 6.98 -0.60 -1.23
C LEU A 16 5.47 -0.62 -1.41
N ILE A 17 4.99 -1.24 -2.49
CA ILE A 17 3.57 -1.56 -2.68
C ILE A 17 3.43 -3.09 -2.66
N ALA A 18 2.73 -3.60 -1.66
CA ALA A 18 2.38 -5.01 -1.54
C ALA A 18 0.92 -5.19 -1.94
N SER A 19 0.66 -5.80 -3.10
CA SER A 19 -0.69 -5.94 -3.64
C SER A 19 -1.07 -7.40 -3.88
N GLN A 20 -2.28 -7.79 -3.50
CA GLN A 20 -2.86 -9.07 -3.94
C GLN A 20 -3.34 -8.90 -5.39
N GLY A 21 -2.94 -9.80 -6.28
CA GLY A 21 -3.26 -9.69 -7.71
C GLY A 21 -4.76 -9.67 -8.00
N SER A 22 -5.21 -8.66 -8.76
CA SER A 22 -6.54 -8.60 -9.39
C SER A 22 -6.55 -7.43 -10.39
N SER A 23 -7.41 -7.45 -11.41
CA SER A 23 -7.49 -6.35 -12.38
C SER A 23 -7.70 -4.98 -11.74
N PHE A 24 -8.57 -4.90 -10.73
CA PHE A 24 -8.81 -3.67 -9.98
C PHE A 24 -7.55 -3.18 -9.24
N LYS A 25 -6.91 -4.05 -8.44
CA LYS A 25 -5.74 -3.67 -7.63
C LYS A 25 -4.53 -3.36 -8.51
N ASP A 26 -4.33 -4.12 -9.59
CA ASP A 26 -3.24 -3.90 -10.55
C ASP A 26 -3.42 -2.54 -11.27
N SER A 27 -4.65 -2.17 -11.60
CA SER A 27 -4.98 -0.85 -12.17
C SER A 27 -4.76 0.26 -11.16
N LEU A 28 -5.16 0.06 -9.90
CA LEU A 28 -4.94 1.01 -8.82
C LEU A 28 -3.44 1.26 -8.57
N VAL A 29 -2.63 0.19 -8.51
CA VAL A 29 -1.16 0.31 -8.42
C VAL A 29 -0.62 1.11 -9.59
N SER A 30 -1.07 0.81 -10.82
CA SER A 30 -0.60 1.50 -12.02
C SER A 30 -0.92 3.00 -12.00
N HIS A 31 -2.11 3.39 -11.52
CA HIS A 31 -2.47 4.80 -11.36
C HIS A 31 -1.66 5.50 -10.28
N VAL A 32 -1.42 4.85 -9.13
CA VAL A 32 -0.53 5.41 -8.09
C VAL A 32 0.86 5.62 -8.67
N LEU A 33 1.45 4.63 -9.35
CA LEU A 33 2.78 4.80 -9.95
C LEU A 33 2.82 5.94 -10.98
N LYS A 34 1.74 6.15 -11.72
CA LYS A 34 1.61 7.22 -12.71
C LYS A 34 1.60 8.61 -12.06
N ASP A 35 0.91 8.79 -10.92
CA ASP A 35 0.89 10.06 -10.18
C ASP A 35 2.29 10.51 -9.75
N TYR A 36 3.21 9.55 -9.56
CA TYR A 36 4.57 9.79 -9.08
C TYR A 36 5.65 9.61 -10.14
N GLN A 37 5.30 9.44 -11.41
CA GLN A 37 6.26 9.13 -12.48
C GLN A 37 7.37 10.20 -12.64
N ASP A 38 7.05 11.46 -12.34
CA ASP A 38 7.96 12.61 -12.46
C ASP A 38 8.63 12.98 -11.12
N GLN A 39 8.38 12.21 -10.05
CA GLN A 39 8.95 12.45 -8.73
C GLN A 39 10.17 11.56 -8.48
N SER A 40 11.07 12.00 -7.59
CA SER A 40 12.25 11.23 -7.15
C SER A 40 11.87 10.13 -6.16
N ILE A 41 10.99 9.20 -6.55
CA ILE A 41 10.56 8.06 -5.73
C ILE A 41 10.87 6.77 -6.49
N ARG A 42 11.46 5.81 -5.77
CA ARG A 42 11.63 4.44 -6.26
C ARG A 42 10.53 3.58 -5.65
N PHE A 43 9.75 2.94 -6.50
CA PHE A 43 8.73 2.00 -6.09
C PHE A 43 9.21 0.57 -6.29
N LYS A 44 8.97 -0.29 -5.31
CA LYS A 44 9.00 -1.74 -5.47
C LYS A 44 7.58 -2.26 -5.33
N VAL A 45 7.14 -3.08 -6.27
CA VAL A 45 5.84 -3.74 -6.21
C VAL A 45 6.07 -5.24 -5.98
N ILE A 46 5.40 -5.80 -4.97
CA ILE A 46 5.47 -7.22 -4.61
C ILE A 46 4.07 -7.81 -4.45
N ASP A 47 4.01 -9.13 -4.44
CA ASP A 47 2.82 -9.86 -4.02
C ASP A 47 2.60 -9.70 -2.50
N ALA A 48 1.38 -9.33 -2.08
CA ALA A 48 1.04 -9.21 -0.67
C ALA A 48 1.27 -10.49 0.15
N TYR A 49 1.24 -11.67 -0.48
CA TYR A 49 1.55 -12.94 0.19
C TYR A 49 3.03 -13.06 0.61
N THR A 50 3.95 -12.29 0.01
CA THR A 50 5.38 -12.32 0.35
C THR A 50 5.80 -11.25 1.35
N LEU A 51 4.84 -10.53 1.95
CA LEU A 51 5.09 -9.46 2.93
C LEU A 51 5.93 -9.91 4.14
N PHE A 52 5.92 -11.20 4.51
CA PHE A 52 6.76 -11.76 5.57
C PHE A 52 8.28 -11.67 5.29
N THR A 53 8.68 -11.41 4.04
CA THR A 53 10.08 -11.22 3.64
C THR A 53 10.55 -9.77 3.73
N VAL A 54 9.64 -8.85 4.07
CA VAL A 54 9.89 -7.41 4.03
C VAL A 54 10.47 -6.93 5.35
N ASP A 55 11.60 -6.24 5.25
CA ASP A 55 12.19 -5.44 6.32
C ASP A 55 11.66 -4.01 6.20
N ILE A 56 10.79 -3.59 7.13
CA ILE A 56 10.11 -2.29 7.07
C ILE A 56 11.06 -1.11 7.23
N GLU A 57 12.23 -1.30 7.84
CA GLU A 57 13.18 -0.22 8.09
C GLU A 57 13.87 0.26 6.82
N LYS A 58 13.83 -0.54 5.74
CA LYS A 58 14.39 -0.19 4.43
C LYS A 58 13.49 0.70 3.58
N TRP A 59 12.31 1.04 4.06
CA TRP A 59 11.30 1.78 3.32
C TRP A 59 10.88 3.03 4.08
N ASP A 60 10.64 4.10 3.33
CA ASP A 60 10.06 5.32 3.86
C ASP A 60 8.55 5.17 4.03
N ALA A 61 7.92 4.39 3.14
CA ALA A 61 6.51 4.03 3.23
C ALA A 61 6.22 2.64 2.67
N ILE A 62 5.19 1.98 3.19
CA ILE A 62 4.65 0.73 2.66
C ILE A 62 3.15 0.88 2.46
N ILE A 63 2.70 0.62 1.23
CA ILE A 63 1.28 0.53 0.88
C ILE A 63 0.90 -0.94 0.75
N ILE A 64 -0.11 -1.38 1.50
CA ILE A 64 -0.66 -2.73 1.41
C ILE A 64 -2.06 -2.65 0.79
N ILE A 65 -2.25 -3.30 -0.36
CA ILE A 65 -3.53 -3.36 -1.06
C ILE A 65 -4.01 -4.81 -1.04
N ASN A 66 -5.07 -5.10 -0.30
CA ASN A 66 -5.59 -6.46 -0.19
C ASN A 66 -7.13 -6.49 -0.13
N SER A 67 -7.72 -7.66 -0.36
CA SER A 67 -9.12 -7.92 0.05
C SER A 67 -9.13 -8.83 1.26
N TRP A 68 -10.10 -8.62 2.15
CA TRP A 68 -10.43 -9.60 3.17
C TRP A 68 -11.94 -9.71 3.35
N GLU A 69 -12.41 -10.94 3.55
CA GLU A 69 -13.82 -11.28 3.61
C GLU A 69 -14.38 -11.23 5.05
N TYR A 70 -13.49 -11.10 6.03
CA TYR A 70 -13.82 -11.15 7.45
C TYR A 70 -13.43 -9.86 8.16
N VAL A 71 -13.81 -9.76 9.45
CA VAL A 71 -13.46 -8.67 10.36
C VAL A 71 -11.95 -8.57 10.64
N ASP A 72 -11.13 -9.51 10.16
CA ASP A 72 -9.69 -9.54 10.41
C ASP A 72 -8.90 -9.57 9.10
N PRO A 73 -7.74 -8.90 9.05
CA PRO A 73 -6.82 -9.03 7.92
C PRO A 73 -6.28 -10.46 7.85
N PRO A 74 -5.86 -10.91 6.65
CA PRO A 74 -5.19 -12.19 6.48
C PRO A 74 -3.99 -12.31 7.41
N LYS A 75 -3.74 -13.54 7.89
CA LYS A 75 -2.75 -13.83 8.94
C LYS A 75 -1.38 -13.20 8.66
N ASN A 76 -0.91 -13.23 7.42
CA ASN A 76 0.36 -12.64 7.00
C ASN A 76 0.41 -11.11 7.20
N ILE A 77 -0.66 -10.39 6.89
CA ILE A 77 -0.75 -8.94 7.11
C ILE A 77 -0.83 -8.65 8.61
N ARG A 78 -1.66 -9.40 9.35
CA ARG A 78 -1.77 -9.23 10.81
C ARG A 78 -0.43 -9.43 11.52
N GLU A 79 0.29 -10.48 11.15
CA GLU A 79 1.60 -10.79 11.72
C GLU A 79 2.65 -9.75 11.33
N PHE A 80 2.63 -9.27 10.09
CA PHE A 80 3.50 -8.19 9.64
C PHE A 80 3.27 -6.91 10.43
N ILE A 81 2.01 -6.47 10.59
CA ILE A 81 1.64 -5.31 11.39
C ILE A 81 2.12 -5.48 12.83
N ARG A 82 1.79 -6.62 13.46
CA ARG A 82 2.13 -6.87 14.88
C ARG A 82 3.63 -6.83 15.11
N SER A 83 4.41 -7.42 14.19
CA SER A 83 5.88 -7.48 14.29
C SER A 83 6.53 -6.11 14.08
N ASN A 84 5.84 -5.19 13.41
CA ASN A 84 6.35 -3.87 13.04
C ASN A 84 5.56 -2.71 13.68
N LYS A 85 4.95 -2.94 14.86
CA LYS A 85 4.10 -1.95 15.53
C LYS A 85 4.78 -0.58 15.75
N LYS A 86 6.09 -0.56 15.93
CA LYS A 86 6.88 0.68 16.13
C LYS A 86 6.98 1.55 14.87
N ASN A 87 6.71 0.99 13.70
CA ASN A 87 6.81 1.64 12.39
C ASN A 87 5.43 1.76 11.72
N ALA A 88 4.35 1.72 12.51
CA ALA A 88 2.98 1.80 12.02
C ALA A 88 2.70 3.11 11.25
N ASP A 89 3.44 4.17 11.57
CA ASP A 89 3.41 5.48 10.90
C ASP A 89 3.88 5.45 9.45
N LYS A 90 4.59 4.39 9.03
CA LYS A 90 5.01 4.14 7.64
C LYS A 90 3.99 3.35 6.83
N LEU A 91 2.92 2.84 7.45
CA LEU A 91 1.97 1.92 6.84
C LEU A 91 0.71 2.62 6.34
N ILE A 92 0.36 2.37 5.08
CA ILE A 92 -0.94 2.69 4.50
C ILE A 92 -1.59 1.38 4.06
N ILE A 93 -2.80 1.09 4.52
CA ILE A 93 -3.51 -0.15 4.18
C ILE A 93 -4.80 0.19 3.45
N LEU A 94 -4.95 -0.27 2.20
CA LEU A 94 -6.22 -0.26 1.50
C LEU A 94 -6.80 -1.67 1.48
N SER A 95 -7.90 -1.85 2.21
CA SER A 95 -8.72 -3.05 2.16
C SER A 95 -9.88 -2.86 1.20
N THR A 96 -10.00 -3.80 0.27
CA THR A 96 -11.18 -3.96 -0.56
C THR A 96 -12.14 -4.93 0.14
N VAL A 97 -13.20 -4.39 0.74
CA VAL A 97 -14.19 -5.14 1.53
C VAL A 97 -15.51 -5.24 0.80
N GLY A 98 -16.17 -6.39 0.92
CA GLY A 98 -17.62 -6.44 0.78
C GLY A 98 -18.27 -5.84 2.03
N SER A 99 -18.70 -4.58 1.97
CA SER A 99 -19.62 -3.93 2.92
C SER A 99 -19.22 -3.72 4.41
N HIS A 100 -18.05 -4.17 4.89
CA HIS A 100 -17.66 -3.98 6.31
C HIS A 100 -16.40 -3.13 6.47
N ASN A 101 -16.54 -1.93 7.06
CA ASN A 101 -15.42 -1.03 7.32
C ASN A 101 -14.60 -1.48 8.53
N MET A 102 -13.29 -1.63 8.36
CA MET A 102 -12.34 -1.80 9.46
C MET A 102 -11.47 -0.56 9.63
N VAL A 103 -11.18 -0.23 10.90
CA VAL A 103 -10.25 0.82 11.28
C VAL A 103 -9.25 0.21 12.27
N PHE A 104 -7.96 0.37 11.98
CA PHE A 104 -6.90 0.17 12.96
C PHE A 104 -6.58 1.54 13.56
N ASP A 105 -6.68 1.69 14.88
CA ASP A 105 -6.51 2.99 15.54
C ASP A 105 -5.13 3.62 15.28
N ASP A 106 -4.10 2.78 15.15
CA ASP A 106 -2.71 3.20 14.99
C ASP A 106 -2.20 3.13 13.53
N ILE A 107 -3.03 2.74 12.55
CA ILE A 107 -2.59 2.49 11.16
C ILE A 107 -3.55 3.11 10.16
N ASP A 108 -2.98 3.81 9.18
CA ASP A 108 -3.76 4.55 8.21
C ASP A 108 -4.49 3.61 7.23
N THR A 109 -5.77 3.36 7.49
CA THR A 109 -6.58 2.35 6.78
C THR A 109 -7.62 3.01 5.86
N ILE A 110 -7.75 2.50 4.62
CA ILE A 110 -8.82 2.79 3.67
C ILE A 110 -9.64 1.52 3.53
N SER A 111 -10.96 1.60 3.68
CA SER A 111 -11.88 0.50 3.37
C SER A 111 -12.76 0.91 2.19
N GLY A 112 -13.00 0.01 1.25
CA GLY A 112 -13.90 0.29 0.13
C GLY A 112 -14.14 -0.88 -0.81
N GLU A 113 -15.04 -0.74 -1.78
CA GLU A 113 -15.34 -1.79 -2.76
C GLU A 113 -14.39 -1.72 -3.96
N SER A 114 -14.12 -2.87 -4.59
CA SER A 114 -13.35 -3.01 -5.84
C SER A 114 -14.16 -2.60 -7.08
N VAL A 115 -14.53 -1.32 -7.17
CA VAL A 115 -15.31 -0.74 -8.27
C VAL A 115 -14.38 0.13 -9.12
N ILE A 116 -14.24 -0.16 -10.41
CA ILE A 116 -13.28 0.49 -11.31
C ILE A 116 -13.45 2.01 -11.33
N GLU A 117 -14.69 2.49 -11.27
CA GLU A 117 -15.06 3.90 -11.25
C GLU A 117 -14.55 4.63 -9.99
N LYS A 118 -14.30 3.90 -8.89
CA LYS A 118 -13.72 4.44 -7.65
C LYS A 118 -12.19 4.47 -7.65
N ILE A 119 -11.52 3.92 -8.68
CA ILE A 119 -10.05 3.92 -8.73
C ILE A 119 -9.48 5.34 -8.60
N PRO A 120 -9.97 6.38 -9.32
CA PRO A 120 -9.44 7.73 -9.16
C PRO A 120 -9.53 8.25 -7.72
N ASP A 121 -10.61 7.92 -7.00
CA ASP A 121 -10.80 8.31 -5.61
C ASP A 121 -9.78 7.61 -4.70
N TYR A 122 -9.62 6.29 -4.85
CA TYR A 122 -8.65 5.54 -4.06
C TYR A 122 -7.21 5.94 -4.38
N THR A 123 -6.89 6.22 -5.65
CA THR A 123 -5.59 6.74 -6.06
C THR A 123 -5.32 8.05 -5.33
N LYS A 124 -6.26 9.02 -5.38
CA LYS A 124 -6.11 10.30 -4.67
C LYS A 124 -5.95 10.12 -3.16
N MET A 125 -6.68 9.18 -2.55
CA MET A 125 -6.55 8.89 -1.12
C MET A 125 -5.18 8.30 -0.78
N LEU A 126 -4.70 7.32 -1.56
CA LEU A 126 -3.39 6.71 -1.38
C LEU A 126 -2.26 7.72 -1.58
N SER A 127 -2.30 8.48 -2.68
CA SER A 127 -1.30 9.51 -2.97
C SER A 127 -1.28 10.59 -1.88
N GLY A 128 -2.45 11.10 -1.47
CA GLY A 128 -2.52 12.10 -0.41
C GLY A 128 -2.03 11.61 0.96
N ARG A 129 -2.14 10.32 1.27
CA ARG A 129 -1.58 9.71 2.49
C ARG A 129 -0.08 9.49 2.37
N LEU A 130 0.38 9.01 1.21
CA LEU A 130 1.80 8.83 0.91
C LEU A 130 2.54 10.17 1.01
N ASP A 131 2.01 11.23 0.41
CA ASP A 131 2.58 12.58 0.48
C ASP A 131 2.74 13.05 1.93
N LYS A 132 1.78 12.75 2.82
CA LYS A 132 1.89 13.08 4.24
C LYS A 132 3.01 12.32 4.95
N ILE A 133 3.31 11.10 4.54
CA ILE A 133 4.44 10.34 5.10
C ILE A 133 5.76 10.92 4.58
N LEU A 134 5.86 11.15 3.28
CA LEU A 134 7.11 11.59 2.64
C LEU A 134 7.47 13.06 2.93
N ASN A 135 6.47 13.93 3.12
CA ASN A 135 6.68 15.37 3.41
C ASN A 135 6.77 15.70 4.90
N LYS A 136 6.76 14.71 5.81
CA LYS A 136 6.97 14.93 7.25
C LYS A 136 8.44 15.20 7.64
N THR A 137 9.34 15.31 6.66
CA THR A 137 10.80 15.44 6.85
C THR A 137 11.30 16.87 6.66
#